data_AF-X1JUH0-F1
#
_entry.id   AF-X1JUH0-F1
#
_cell.length_a   1.000
_cell.length_b   1.000
_cell.length_c   1.000
_cell.angle_alpha   90.00
_cell.angle_beta   90.00
_cell.angle_gamma   90.00
#
_symmetry.space_group_name_H-M   'P 1'
#
loop_
_entity.id
_entity.type
_entity.pdbx_description
1 polymer ?
#
loop_
_entity_poly.entity_id
_entity_poly.type
_entity_poly.pdbx_seq_one_letter_code
_entity_poly.pdbx_strand_id
1 'polypeptide(L)'
;SLKIGEDEDLKVLMDLIEDETLPRMGIKEVRNKFLFKTPLNVVISHSTPERKFMEKLVSSANAEVIYSWIKSRDTGFYSIEYSWRKGEHHKQGKFNPDFFIKIDNKIIVVETKDDELIERIKEGGDIAKEIRAENKYALEHFNRLNEQQKEQSYFFNFLTPMDFDNFFGVLRKKDFSGFISQLDSELEAE
;
A
#
# COMPACT_ATOMS: atom_id res chain seq x y z
N SER A 1 -15.32 17.86 -1.28
CA SER A 1 -16.13 17.49 -0.12
C SER A 1 -16.51 18.71 0.70
N LEU A 2 -15.57 19.51 1.22
CA LEU A 2 -15.83 20.72 2.04
C LEU A 2 -16.75 21.84 1.44
N LYS A 3 -17.11 21.77 0.16
CA LYS A 3 -17.97 22.77 -0.52
C LYS A 3 -19.29 22.21 -1.05
N ILE A 4 -19.40 20.88 -1.17
CA ILE A 4 -20.48 20.20 -1.90
C ILE A 4 -20.93 18.89 -1.24
N GLY A 5 -20.35 18.53 -0.09
CA GLY A 5 -20.75 17.35 0.68
C GLY A 5 -22.03 17.62 1.47
N GLU A 6 -22.61 16.56 2.02
CA GLU A 6 -23.77 16.66 2.90
C GLU A 6 -23.40 17.34 4.22
N ASP A 7 -24.37 17.98 4.89
CA ASP A 7 -24.12 18.78 6.10
C ASP A 7 -23.43 17.98 7.22
N GLU A 8 -23.76 16.69 7.35
CA GLU A 8 -23.14 15.79 8.33
C GLU A 8 -21.65 15.54 8.02
N ASP A 9 -21.33 15.20 6.77
CA ASP A 9 -19.94 15.04 6.30
C ASP A 9 -19.13 16.33 6.46
N LEU A 10 -19.73 17.47 6.10
CA LEU A 10 -19.10 18.78 6.24
C LEU A 10 -18.75 19.05 7.69
N LYS A 11 -19.68 18.80 8.61
CA LYS A 11 -19.47 18.99 10.04
C LYS A 11 -18.31 18.14 10.55
N VAL A 12 -18.30 16.83 10.24
CA VAL A 12 -17.23 15.92 10.66
C VAL A 12 -15.86 16.36 10.12
N LEU A 13 -15.80 16.80 8.86
CA LEU A 13 -14.55 17.28 8.27
C LEU A 13 -14.06 18.59 8.89
N MET A 14 -14.97 19.52 9.21
CA MET A 14 -14.62 20.77 9.90
C MET A 14 -14.14 20.49 11.32
N ASP A 15 -14.85 19.65 12.08
CA ASP A 15 -14.45 19.24 13.43
C ASP A 15 -13.03 18.63 13.41
N LEU A 16 -12.70 17.82 12.41
CA LEU A 16 -11.35 17.25 12.24
C LEU A 16 -10.27 18.30 11.93
N ILE A 17 -10.59 19.32 11.13
CA ILE A 17 -9.64 20.38 10.75
C ILE A 17 -9.42 21.36 11.92
N GLU A 18 -10.47 21.63 12.69
CA GLU A 18 -10.47 22.52 13.84
C GLU A 18 -9.93 21.87 15.11
N ASP A 19 -9.81 20.53 15.13
CA ASP A 19 -9.24 19.78 16.25
C ASP A 19 -7.79 20.19 16.53
N GLU A 20 -7.60 20.97 17.60
CA GLU A 20 -6.29 21.46 18.04
C GLU A 20 -5.43 20.38 18.72
N THR A 21 -6.00 19.19 19.00
CA THR A 21 -5.25 18.06 19.57
C THR A 21 -4.43 17.31 18.52
N LEU A 22 -4.82 17.43 17.24
CA LEU A 22 -4.09 16.79 16.14
C LEU A 22 -2.83 17.60 15.78
N PRO A 23 -1.70 16.92 15.47
CA PRO A 23 -0.52 17.60 14.98
C PRO A 23 -0.83 18.31 13.65
N ARG A 24 -0.98 19.64 13.66
CA ARG A 24 -1.31 20.43 12.45
C ARG A 24 -0.34 20.18 11.29
N MET A 25 0.95 19.93 11.58
CA MET A 25 1.95 19.57 10.56
C MET A 25 1.73 18.18 9.92
N GLY A 26 0.96 17.31 10.58
CA GLY A 26 0.57 16.00 10.07
C GLY A 26 -0.61 16.04 9.09
N ILE A 27 -1.37 17.14 9.07
CA ILE A 27 -2.50 17.32 8.16
C ILE A 27 -1.98 17.88 6.84
N LYS A 28 -2.16 17.13 5.74
CA LYS A 28 -1.82 17.56 4.39
C LYS A 28 -3.06 17.73 3.54
N GLU A 29 -3.41 19.00 3.26
CA GLU A 29 -4.52 19.32 2.36
C GLU A 29 -4.12 19.11 0.90
N VAL A 30 -4.90 18.30 0.18
CA VAL A 30 -4.78 18.16 -1.29
C VAL A 30 -5.73 19.14 -1.97
N ARG A 31 -5.24 20.35 -2.23
CA ARG A 31 -6.05 21.46 -2.80
C ARG A 31 -6.68 21.13 -4.14
N ASN A 32 -5.94 20.44 -5.02
CA ASN A 32 -6.47 20.00 -6.29
C ASN A 32 -7.12 18.61 -6.12
N LYS A 33 -8.45 18.59 -6.00
CA LYS A 33 -9.23 17.35 -5.84
C LYS A 33 -8.96 16.29 -6.91
N PHE A 34 -8.54 16.67 -8.12
CA PHE A 34 -8.25 15.72 -9.18
C PHE A 34 -6.99 14.88 -8.92
N LEU A 35 -6.15 15.30 -7.96
CA LEU A 35 -4.97 14.56 -7.51
C LEU A 35 -5.32 13.52 -6.42
N PHE A 36 -6.43 13.72 -5.70
CA PHE A 36 -6.88 12.84 -4.62
C PHE A 36 -7.81 11.75 -5.15
N LYS A 37 -7.23 10.80 -5.91
CA LYS A 37 -7.95 9.73 -6.63
C LYS A 37 -8.48 8.61 -5.72
N THR A 38 -9.01 8.92 -4.55
CA THR A 38 -9.60 7.95 -3.61
C THR A 38 -11.10 8.24 -3.44
N PRO A 39 -11.95 7.22 -3.19
CA PRO A 39 -13.37 7.45 -2.89
C PRO A 39 -13.60 8.12 -1.52
N LEU A 40 -12.56 8.24 -0.68
CA LEU A 40 -12.66 8.81 0.67
C LEU A 40 -12.37 10.31 0.68
N ASN A 41 -12.94 11.01 1.67
CA ASN A 41 -12.64 12.43 1.91
C ASN A 41 -11.31 12.63 2.67
N VAL A 42 -10.92 11.65 3.48
CA VAL A 42 -9.74 11.65 4.34
C VAL A 42 -9.11 10.27 4.31
N VAL A 43 -7.78 10.22 4.32
CA VAL A 43 -6.99 8.99 4.46
C VAL A 43 -5.93 9.23 5.52
N ILE A 44 -5.74 8.25 6.40
CA ILE A 44 -4.81 8.31 7.53
C ILE A 44 -3.66 7.32 7.27
N SER A 45 -2.42 7.79 7.40
CA SER A 45 -1.23 6.92 7.49
C SER A 45 -0.94 6.56 8.93
N HIS A 46 -0.49 5.32 9.17
CA HIS A 46 0.00 4.87 10.46
C HIS A 46 1.53 4.94 10.57
N SER A 47 2.22 4.92 9.43
CA SER A 47 3.69 4.90 9.37
C SER A 47 4.30 5.98 8.45
N THR A 48 5.61 6.18 8.56
CA THR A 48 6.35 7.09 7.67
C THR A 48 6.38 6.61 6.21
N PRO A 49 6.62 5.31 5.92
CA PRO A 49 6.51 4.76 4.56
C PRO A 49 5.14 5.01 3.93
N GLU A 50 4.04 4.70 4.63
CA GLU A 50 2.68 4.96 4.12
C GLU A 50 2.47 6.44 3.79
N ARG A 51 2.88 7.34 4.69
CA ARG A 51 2.75 8.78 4.47
C ARG A 51 3.51 9.23 3.22
N LYS A 52 4.78 8.83 3.09
CA LYS A 52 5.63 9.15 1.93
C LYS A 52 5.06 8.56 0.63
N PHE A 53 4.47 7.38 0.70
CA PHE A 53 3.84 6.73 -0.46
C PHE A 53 2.59 7.50 -0.90
N MET A 54 1.73 7.90 0.05
CA MET A 54 0.55 8.72 -0.25
C MET A 54 0.91 10.08 -0.86
N GLU A 55 1.99 10.73 -0.40
CA GLU A 55 2.49 11.98 -1.00
C GLU A 55 2.83 11.80 -2.48
N LYS A 56 3.38 10.64 -2.86
CA LYS A 56 3.66 10.30 -4.26
C LYS A 56 2.37 9.99 -5.01
N LEU A 57 1.40 9.29 -4.42
CA LEU A 57 0.09 8.99 -5.05
C LEU A 57 -0.65 10.27 -5.47
N VAL A 58 -0.56 11.33 -4.67
CA VAL A 58 -1.25 12.62 -4.91
C VAL A 58 -0.38 13.63 -5.67
N SER A 59 0.79 13.25 -6.16
CA SER A 59 1.59 14.11 -7.03
C SER A 59 0.99 14.19 -8.43
N SER A 60 1.06 15.36 -9.06
CA SER A 60 0.47 15.59 -10.39
C SER A 60 0.90 14.56 -11.44
N ALA A 61 2.19 14.22 -11.50
CA ALA A 61 2.72 13.29 -12.49
C ALA A 61 2.21 11.85 -12.31
N ASN A 62 1.92 11.42 -11.07
CA ASN A 62 1.43 10.07 -10.81
C ASN A 62 -0.10 10.01 -10.92
N ALA A 63 -0.80 11.02 -10.42
CA ALA A 63 -2.26 11.09 -10.45
C ALA A 63 -2.85 11.18 -11.87
N GLU A 64 -2.03 11.55 -12.86
CA GLU A 64 -2.42 11.57 -14.28
C GLU A 64 -2.72 10.15 -14.82
N VAL A 65 -1.95 9.15 -14.38
CA VAL A 65 -2.13 7.75 -14.83
C VAL A 65 -2.96 6.91 -13.87
N ILE A 66 -3.08 7.32 -12.60
CA ILE A 66 -3.86 6.60 -11.59
C ILE A 66 -5.35 6.90 -11.79
N TYR A 67 -6.13 5.83 -12.00
CA TYR A 67 -7.59 5.95 -12.11
C TYR A 67 -8.21 6.12 -10.73
N SER A 68 -7.83 5.27 -9.79
CA SER A 68 -8.28 5.32 -8.40
C SER A 68 -7.29 4.59 -7.50
N TRP A 69 -7.27 4.91 -6.22
CA TRP A 69 -6.58 4.11 -5.20
C TRP A 69 -7.37 4.09 -3.90
N ILE A 70 -7.16 3.04 -3.11
CA ILE A 70 -7.67 2.93 -1.74
C ILE A 70 -6.52 2.54 -0.82
N LYS A 71 -6.58 3.04 0.41
CA LYS A 71 -5.76 2.55 1.52
C LYS A 71 -6.61 1.61 2.37
N SER A 72 -6.10 0.42 2.65
CA SER A 72 -6.71 -0.52 3.57
C SER A 72 -6.71 0.02 5.00
N ARG A 73 -7.70 -0.40 5.78
CA ARG A 73 -7.63 -0.30 7.25
C ARG A 73 -6.61 -1.29 7.75
N ASP A 74 -6.01 -1.05 8.91
CA ASP A 74 -5.02 -1.97 9.51
C ASP A 74 -5.55 -3.39 9.70
N THR A 75 -6.86 -3.54 9.97
CA THR A 75 -7.50 -4.85 10.11
C THR A 75 -8.88 -4.93 9.43
N GLY A 76 -9.26 -6.14 9.04
CA GLY A 76 -10.62 -6.46 8.58
C GLY A 76 -11.01 -5.81 7.26
N PHE A 77 -10.06 -5.44 6.40
CA PHE A 77 -10.33 -4.98 5.04
C PHE A 77 -10.10 -6.09 4.01
N TYR A 78 -8.85 -6.47 3.75
CA TYR A 78 -8.51 -7.54 2.80
C TYR A 78 -7.51 -8.52 3.42
N SER A 79 -7.98 -9.64 3.94
CA SER A 79 -7.14 -10.57 4.71
C SER A 79 -6.68 -11.75 3.86
N ILE A 80 -5.37 -11.97 3.84
CA ILE A 80 -4.70 -13.14 3.26
C ILE A 80 -4.15 -13.98 4.41
N GLU A 81 -4.61 -15.22 4.53
CA GLU A 81 -4.11 -16.14 5.55
C GLU A 81 -2.74 -16.69 5.14
N TYR A 82 -1.80 -16.69 6.07
CA TYR A 82 -0.47 -17.26 5.87
C TYR A 82 -0.06 -18.13 7.06
N SER A 83 0.91 -19.01 6.84
CA SER A 83 1.49 -19.81 7.91
C SER A 83 3.01 -19.92 7.78
N TRP A 84 3.67 -20.01 8.93
CA TRP A 84 5.14 -20.07 9.02
C TRP A 84 5.58 -20.84 10.27
N ARG A 85 6.87 -21.16 10.37
CA ARG A 85 7.46 -21.86 11.53
C ARG A 85 8.38 -20.95 12.33
N LYS A 86 8.04 -20.77 13.61
CA LYS A 86 8.87 -20.11 14.62
C LYS A 86 9.57 -21.16 15.47
N GLY A 87 10.83 -21.45 15.16
CA GLY A 87 11.49 -22.65 15.68
C GLY A 87 10.72 -23.93 15.30
N GLU A 88 10.30 -24.72 16.30
CA GLU A 88 9.48 -25.91 16.11
C GLU A 88 7.97 -25.62 16.05
N HIS A 89 7.54 -24.40 16.41
CA HIS A 89 6.12 -24.06 16.53
C HIS A 89 5.57 -23.52 15.21
N HIS A 90 4.48 -24.13 14.74
CA HIS A 90 3.68 -23.59 13.65
C HIS A 90 2.92 -22.33 14.11
N LYS A 91 2.98 -21.28 13.30
CA LYS A 91 2.24 -20.04 13.46
C LYS A 91 1.36 -19.79 12.25
N GLN A 92 0.20 -19.21 12.50
CA GLN A 92 -0.74 -18.74 11.49
C GLN A 92 -0.97 -17.25 11.72
N GLY A 93 -1.10 -16.50 10.64
CA GLY A 93 -1.32 -15.07 10.66
C GLY A 93 -2.23 -14.62 9.54
N LYS A 94 -2.55 -13.34 9.57
CA LYS A 94 -3.37 -12.66 8.57
C LYS A 94 -2.61 -11.44 8.09
N PHE A 95 -2.28 -11.43 6.81
CA PHE A 95 -1.66 -10.32 6.13
C PHE A 95 -2.74 -9.46 5.46
N ASN A 96 -2.54 -8.15 5.41
CA ASN A 96 -3.51 -7.18 4.90
C ASN A 96 -2.75 -6.04 4.20
N PRO A 97 -2.70 -6.01 2.85
CA PRO A 97 -1.91 -5.04 2.12
C PRO A 97 -2.38 -3.60 2.33
N ASP A 98 -1.45 -2.66 2.48
CA ASP A 98 -1.75 -1.24 2.66
C ASP A 98 -2.57 -0.58 1.54
N PHE A 99 -2.26 -0.82 0.27
CA PHE A 99 -2.83 -0.07 -0.85
C PHE A 99 -3.29 -0.96 -2.01
N PHE A 100 -4.39 -0.54 -2.64
CA PHE A 100 -4.80 -1.01 -3.95
C PHE A 100 -4.92 0.17 -4.90
N ILE A 101 -4.20 0.13 -6.02
CA ILE A 101 -4.11 1.22 -7.01
C ILE A 101 -4.58 0.68 -8.35
N LYS A 102 -5.57 1.34 -8.96
CA LYS A 102 -6.09 1.00 -10.27
C LYS A 102 -5.46 1.85 -11.36
N ILE A 103 -4.95 1.18 -12.40
CA ILE A 103 -4.40 1.79 -13.61
C ILE A 103 -4.90 0.98 -14.80
N ASP A 104 -5.82 1.56 -15.58
CA ASP A 104 -6.55 0.85 -16.64
C ASP A 104 -7.21 -0.44 -16.10
N ASN A 105 -6.78 -1.62 -16.59
CA ASN A 105 -7.22 -2.94 -16.16
C ASN A 105 -6.25 -3.62 -15.17
N LYS A 106 -5.27 -2.88 -14.62
CA LYS A 106 -4.31 -3.38 -13.64
C LYS A 106 -4.68 -2.90 -12.24
N ILE A 107 -4.55 -3.80 -11.27
CA ILE A 107 -4.64 -3.51 -9.84
C ILE A 107 -3.27 -3.75 -9.23
N ILE A 108 -2.62 -2.68 -8.79
CA ILE A 108 -1.33 -2.74 -8.11
C ILE A 108 -1.59 -2.78 -6.62
N VAL A 109 -1.18 -3.86 -5.99
CA VAL A 109 -1.31 -4.10 -4.55
C VAL A 109 0.05 -3.86 -3.92
N VAL A 110 0.09 -2.97 -2.94
CA VAL A 110 1.33 -2.55 -2.30
C VAL A 110 1.17 -2.68 -0.81
N GLU A 111 2.21 -3.21 -0.18
CA GLU A 111 2.42 -3.09 1.26
C GLU A 111 3.74 -2.35 1.47
N THR A 112 3.70 -1.32 2.31
CA THR A 112 4.85 -0.48 2.59
C THR A 112 5.57 -0.94 3.86
N LYS A 113 6.89 -1.00 3.81
CA LYS A 113 7.75 -1.36 4.95
C LYS A 113 8.83 -0.30 5.13
N ASP A 114 9.44 -0.26 6.31
CA ASP A 114 10.60 0.61 6.55
C ASP A 114 11.87 0.04 5.88
N ASP A 115 12.78 0.93 5.49
CA ASP A 115 14.04 0.57 4.83
C ASP A 115 14.89 -0.39 5.70
N GLU A 116 14.84 -0.25 7.03
CA GLU A 116 15.57 -1.11 7.97
C GLU A 116 15.11 -2.58 7.93
N LEU A 117 13.93 -2.87 7.37
CA LEU A 117 13.47 -4.25 7.23
C LEU A 117 14.38 -5.06 6.30
N ILE A 118 14.95 -4.43 5.28
CA ILE A 118 15.83 -5.10 4.31
C ILE A 118 17.03 -5.75 5.01
N GLU A 119 17.71 -5.01 5.90
CA GLU A 119 18.85 -5.54 6.64
C GLU A 119 18.41 -6.66 7.61
N ARG A 120 17.22 -6.54 8.22
CA ARG A 120 16.65 -7.61 9.07
C ARG A 120 16.32 -8.88 8.28
N ILE A 121 15.92 -8.77 7.01
CA ILE A 121 15.73 -9.93 6.14
C ILE A 121 17.08 -10.62 5.87
N LYS A 122 18.13 -9.85 5.58
CA LYS A 122 19.48 -10.37 5.34
C LYS A 122 20.09 -11.05 6.57
N GLU A 123 19.84 -10.50 7.76
CA GLU A 123 20.25 -11.10 9.04
C GLU A 123 19.51 -12.43 9.31
N GLY A 124 18.35 -12.63 8.70
CA GLY A 124 17.57 -13.85 8.81
C GLY A 124 16.74 -13.95 10.10
N GLY A 125 16.61 -15.17 10.61
CA GLY A 125 15.84 -15.44 11.83
C GLY A 125 14.31 -15.44 11.61
N ASP A 126 13.57 -15.36 12.72
CA ASP A 126 12.12 -15.54 12.70
C ASP A 126 11.38 -14.41 11.97
N ILE A 127 11.88 -13.17 12.04
CA ILE A 127 11.31 -12.03 11.31
C ILE A 127 11.40 -12.27 9.80
N ALA A 128 12.57 -12.70 9.30
CA ALA A 128 12.73 -13.00 7.89
C ALA A 128 11.80 -14.13 7.44
N LYS A 129 11.67 -15.20 8.24
CA LYS A 129 10.75 -16.31 7.94
C LYS A 129 9.29 -15.87 7.88
N GLU A 130 8.86 -15.01 8.80
CA GLU A 130 7.50 -14.48 8.83
C GLU A 130 7.22 -13.61 7.59
N ILE A 131 8.08 -12.65 7.27
CA ILE A 131 7.90 -11.76 6.12
C ILE A 131 7.99 -12.51 4.78
N ARG A 132 8.90 -13.51 4.66
CA ARG A 132 8.94 -14.40 3.50
C ARG A 132 7.63 -15.18 3.34
N ALA A 133 7.02 -15.63 4.44
CA ALA A 133 5.73 -16.30 4.38
C ALA A 133 4.60 -15.36 3.99
N GLU A 134 4.53 -14.13 4.53
CA GLU A 134 3.56 -13.12 4.10
C GLU A 134 3.67 -12.85 2.59
N ASN A 135 4.89 -12.59 2.10
CA ASN A 135 5.16 -12.32 0.69
C ASN A 135 4.75 -13.49 -0.20
N LYS A 136 5.19 -14.70 0.13
CA LYS A 136 4.87 -15.92 -0.61
C LYS A 136 3.36 -16.13 -0.73
N TYR A 137 2.63 -16.08 0.39
CA TYR A 137 1.20 -16.34 0.38
C TYR A 137 0.42 -15.21 -0.32
N ALA A 138 0.89 -13.97 -0.25
CA ALA A 138 0.30 -12.87 -1.00
C ALA A 138 0.50 -13.04 -2.52
N LEU A 139 1.71 -13.39 -2.97
CA LEU A 139 2.01 -13.68 -4.37
C LEU A 139 1.15 -14.84 -4.89
N GLU A 140 1.12 -15.97 -4.17
CA GLU A 140 0.27 -17.12 -4.52
C GLU A 140 -1.21 -16.72 -4.61
N HIS A 141 -1.69 -15.90 -3.68
CA HIS A 141 -3.07 -15.45 -3.66
C HIS A 141 -3.45 -14.60 -4.87
N PHE A 142 -2.65 -13.59 -5.21
CA PHE A 142 -2.94 -12.73 -6.37
C PHE A 142 -2.69 -13.42 -7.71
N ASN A 143 -1.73 -14.35 -7.78
CA ASN A 143 -1.54 -15.20 -8.95
C ASN A 143 -2.77 -16.08 -9.21
N ARG A 144 -3.28 -16.74 -8.16
CA ARG A 144 -4.53 -17.51 -8.25
C ARG A 144 -5.71 -16.63 -8.68
N LEU A 145 -5.80 -15.39 -8.19
CA LEU A 145 -6.85 -14.45 -8.62
C LEU A 145 -6.73 -14.10 -10.11
N ASN A 146 -5.51 -13.92 -10.63
CA ASN A 146 -5.26 -13.71 -12.06
C ASN A 146 -5.58 -14.95 -12.94
N GLU A 147 -5.50 -16.14 -12.37
CA GLU A 147 -5.90 -17.37 -13.04
C GLU A 147 -7.43 -17.52 -13.10
N GLN A 148 -8.12 -17.16 -12.01
CA GLN A 148 -9.56 -17.34 -11.84
C GLN A 148 -10.43 -16.31 -12.57
N GLN A 149 -9.89 -15.14 -12.92
CA GLN A 149 -10.59 -14.12 -13.69
C GLN A 149 -9.70 -13.44 -14.73
N LYS A 150 -10.30 -12.73 -15.69
CA LYS A 150 -9.60 -12.02 -16.79
C LYS A 150 -9.97 -10.54 -16.92
N GLU A 151 -10.80 -10.02 -16.02
CA GLU A 151 -11.23 -8.62 -16.04
C GLU A 151 -10.12 -7.67 -15.59
N GLN A 152 -9.31 -8.10 -14.61
CA GLN A 152 -8.23 -7.30 -14.04
C GLN A 152 -6.95 -8.14 -13.89
N SER A 153 -5.80 -7.48 -13.93
CA SER A 153 -4.50 -8.10 -13.63
C SER A 153 -3.93 -7.52 -12.35
N TYR A 154 -3.69 -8.38 -11.36
CA TYR A 154 -3.18 -8.02 -10.04
C TYR A 154 -1.66 -8.17 -10.00
N PHE A 155 -0.99 -7.16 -9.45
CA PHE A 155 0.47 -7.14 -9.25
C PHE A 155 0.74 -6.78 -7.80
N PHE A 156 1.39 -7.66 -7.05
CA PHE A 156 1.70 -7.46 -5.64
C PHE A 156 3.19 -7.20 -5.45
N ASN A 157 3.54 -6.22 -4.62
CA ASN A 157 4.92 -5.91 -4.25
C ASN A 157 4.99 -5.42 -2.80
N PHE A 158 6.06 -5.79 -2.09
CA PHE A 158 6.51 -5.02 -0.94
C PHE A 158 7.35 -3.85 -1.41
N LEU A 159 7.14 -2.67 -0.83
CA LEU A 159 7.93 -1.48 -1.13
C LEU A 159 8.48 -0.85 0.12
N THR A 160 9.72 -0.40 0.04
CA THR A 160 10.31 0.48 1.05
C THR A 160 10.51 1.89 0.46
N PRO A 161 10.67 2.95 1.28
CA PRO A 161 10.90 4.30 0.78
C PRO A 161 11.99 4.42 -0.29
N MET A 162 13.04 3.60 -0.26
CA MET A 162 14.07 3.61 -1.31
C MET A 162 13.56 3.17 -2.69
N ASP A 163 12.51 2.35 -2.76
CA ASP A 163 11.95 1.86 -4.02
C ASP A 163 10.98 2.84 -4.67
N PHE A 164 10.47 3.83 -3.93
CA PHE A 164 9.32 4.62 -4.36
C PHE A 164 9.56 5.37 -5.67
N ASP A 165 10.72 6.01 -5.84
CA ASP A 165 10.99 6.76 -7.08
C ASP A 165 11.04 5.86 -8.31
N ASN A 166 11.66 4.68 -8.18
CA ASN A 166 11.71 3.69 -9.25
C ASN A 166 10.30 3.11 -9.53
N PHE A 167 9.60 2.68 -8.49
CA PHE A 167 8.23 2.15 -8.58
C PHE A 167 7.30 3.14 -9.27
N PHE A 168 7.29 4.42 -8.88
CA PHE A 168 6.45 5.41 -9.53
C PHE A 168 6.89 5.73 -10.97
N GLY A 169 8.17 5.54 -11.30
CA GLY A 169 8.66 5.57 -12.67
C GLY A 169 8.05 4.46 -13.54
N VAL A 170 8.03 3.23 -13.03
CA VAL A 170 7.38 2.05 -13.64
C VAL A 170 5.88 2.27 -13.75
N LEU A 171 5.24 2.76 -12.68
CA LEU A 171 3.83 3.07 -12.61
C LEU A 171 3.38 4.02 -13.72
N ARG A 172 4.14 5.10 -13.96
CA ARG A 172 3.85 6.06 -15.05
C ARG A 172 4.01 5.45 -16.44
N LYS A 173 4.91 4.48 -16.61
CA LYS A 173 5.05 3.71 -17.86
C LYS A 173 3.95 2.66 -18.04
N LYS A 174 3.19 2.35 -16.97
CA LYS A 174 2.13 1.33 -16.93
C LYS A 174 2.61 -0.10 -17.26
N ASP A 175 3.91 -0.31 -17.21
CA ASP A 175 4.59 -1.56 -17.49
C ASP A 175 5.29 -2.02 -16.24
N PHE A 176 4.68 -2.98 -15.55
CA PHE A 176 5.20 -3.57 -14.32
C PHE A 176 6.00 -4.85 -14.58
N SER A 177 6.20 -5.21 -15.86
CA SER A 177 6.97 -6.40 -16.20
C SER A 177 8.43 -6.23 -15.76
N GLY A 178 8.92 -7.20 -14.99
CA GLY A 178 10.29 -7.19 -14.48
C GLY A 178 10.58 -6.16 -13.39
N PHE A 179 9.58 -5.45 -12.85
CA PHE A 179 9.79 -4.68 -11.63
C PHE A 179 9.91 -5.65 -10.45
N ILE A 180 11.00 -5.52 -9.70
CA ILE A 180 11.26 -6.21 -8.44
C ILE A 180 11.81 -5.15 -7.50
N SER A 181 11.22 -4.99 -6.32
CA SER A 181 11.71 -4.07 -5.31
C SER A 181 12.98 -4.62 -4.64
N GLN A 182 13.73 -3.76 -3.96
CA GLN A 182 14.89 -4.22 -3.18
C GLN A 182 14.45 -5.27 -2.15
N LEU A 183 13.35 -5.03 -1.43
CA LEU A 183 12.86 -5.96 -0.41
C LEU A 183 12.37 -7.28 -1.02
N ASP A 184 11.60 -7.24 -2.11
CA ASP A 184 11.14 -8.47 -2.78
C ASP A 184 12.33 -9.30 -3.30
N SER A 185 13.38 -8.65 -3.82
CA SER A 185 14.60 -9.33 -4.26
C SER A 185 15.31 -10.08 -3.13
N GLU A 186 15.38 -9.52 -1.92
CA GLU A 186 15.98 -10.21 -0.77
C GLU A 186 15.12 -11.38 -0.29
N LEU A 187 13.79 -11.27 -0.44
CA LEU A 187 12.84 -12.31 -0.07
C LEU A 187 12.86 -13.51 -1.03
N GLU A 188 13.30 -13.33 -2.28
CA GLU A 188 13.49 -14.40 -3.27
C GLU A 188 14.85 -15.12 -3.17
N ALA A 189 15.87 -14.52 -2.54
CA ALA A 189 17.25 -14.99 -2.59
C ALA A 189 17.59 -16.29 -1.80
N GLU A 190 16.59 -17.05 -1.32
CA GLU A 190 16.77 -18.32 -0.55
C GLU A 190 16.09 -19.53 -1.20
#